data_AF-A0AAI9RLZ4-F1
#
_entry.id   AF-A0AAI9RLZ4-F1
#
_cell.length_a   1.000
_cell.length_b   1.000
_cell.length_c   1.000
_cell.angle_alpha   90.00
_cell.angle_beta   90.00
_cell.angle_gamma   90.00
#
_symmetry.space_group_name_H-M   'P 1'
#
loop_
_entity.id
_entity.type
_entity.pdbx_description
1 polymer ?
#
loop_
_entity_poly.entity_id
_entity_poly.type
_entity_poly.pdbx_seq_one_letter_code
_entity_poly.pdbx_strand_id
1 'polypeptide(L)'
;MKYVELIKSVALFLLILLSLALTFTIWTFTPTHKTIEPSTTVETPIAETKNIEEIVRPVKLLFHDEELVTGTVDQTNIEVLVDSLQQWEIKNIRLVQEEAPPATLTSYMHSSKRTVLYYPGLVPLPVFDSINNIVDATIPESSFDRLIIEWETLANGQPTLYFINTLSGRIYKADIRPEDLDQFQTEIGDQAANYETYVTDETIGTLPIYVQKGQVEKESVDYVLEETPNAKFAEALLDSPSLGLSADLMTQEYTDDSGALMRENLTTKSISYIQPKAETSDPAIPSDLLFDSLSYVNAHGGWTDKYLFAGMNSVNQQIKYQLYVGDLPVFSTSTTTDLDIKWGIDEGEEQVYSYVRPTYQLETEAEKEPRVLMSGEEVLKALSQGDKKELATITDITLAYTLTRREGDSVVTVAVFEPAWYFKANGSWTELTSELTGGRELGLE
;
A
#
# COMPACT_ATOMS: atom_id res chain seq x y z
N MET A 1 -61.46 1.68 26.83
CA MET A 1 -60.03 1.87 27.15
C MET A 1 -59.23 0.58 27.30
N LYS A 2 -59.81 -0.55 27.78
CA LYS A 2 -59.09 -1.83 27.98
C LYS A 2 -58.44 -2.49 26.73
N TYR A 3 -58.94 -2.24 25.52
CA TYR A 3 -58.38 -2.86 24.30
C TYR A 3 -57.16 -2.12 23.73
N VAL A 4 -56.98 -0.84 24.07
CA VAL A 4 -55.86 -0.04 23.57
C VAL A 4 -54.54 -0.44 24.23
N GLU A 5 -54.58 -0.80 25.51
CA GLU A 5 -53.40 -1.30 26.22
C GLU A 5 -52.94 -2.66 25.70
N LEU A 6 -53.88 -3.56 25.40
CA LEU A 6 -53.56 -4.87 24.83
C LEU A 6 -52.89 -4.75 23.46
N ILE A 7 -53.38 -3.86 22.60
CA ILE A 7 -52.78 -3.62 21.27
C ILE A 7 -51.38 -3.04 21.40
N LYS A 8 -51.16 -2.11 22.34
CA LYS A 8 -49.83 -1.53 22.60
C LYS A 8 -48.83 -2.59 23.10
N SER A 9 -49.25 -3.46 24.01
CA SER A 9 -48.40 -4.54 24.52
C SER A 9 -48.05 -5.57 23.44
N VAL A 10 -48.99 -5.92 22.56
CA VAL A 10 -48.74 -6.85 21.44
C VAL A 10 -47.82 -6.22 20.40
N ALA A 11 -48.02 -4.94 20.06
CA ALA A 11 -47.14 -4.22 19.13
C ALA A 11 -45.71 -4.09 19.68
N LEU A 12 -45.57 -3.79 20.97
CA LEU A 12 -44.26 -3.71 21.62
C LEU A 12 -43.55 -5.07 21.62
N PHE A 13 -44.27 -6.15 21.93
CA PHE A 13 -43.71 -7.50 21.90
C PHE A 13 -43.24 -7.91 20.50
N LEU A 14 -44.02 -7.58 19.45
CA LEU A 14 -43.61 -7.79 18.05
C LEU A 14 -42.37 -6.98 17.67
N LEU A 15 -42.27 -5.72 18.12
CA LEU A 15 -41.07 -4.89 17.88
C LEU A 15 -39.83 -5.46 18.57
N ILE A 16 -39.96 -5.99 19.78
CA ILE A 16 -38.86 -6.66 20.49
C ILE A 16 -38.43 -7.93 19.74
N LEU A 17 -39.37 -8.75 19.30
CA LEU A 17 -39.06 -9.95 18.50
C LEU A 17 -38.40 -9.61 17.16
N LEU A 18 -38.89 -8.57 16.48
CA LEU A 18 -38.31 -8.09 15.22
C LEU A 18 -36.89 -7.55 15.45
N SER A 19 -36.67 -6.80 16.53
CA SER A 19 -35.34 -6.32 16.91
C SER A 19 -34.39 -7.49 17.17
N LEU A 20 -34.81 -8.50 17.94
CA LEU A 20 -34.00 -9.67 18.22
C LEU A 20 -33.71 -10.49 16.95
N ALA A 21 -34.69 -10.63 16.06
CA ALA A 21 -34.51 -11.31 14.78
C ALA A 21 -33.53 -10.55 13.87
N LEU A 22 -33.64 -9.23 13.77
CA LEU A 22 -32.67 -8.40 13.02
C LEU A 22 -31.27 -8.50 13.63
N THR A 23 -31.15 -8.40 14.95
CA THR A 23 -29.86 -8.53 15.64
C THR A 23 -29.25 -9.92 15.41
N PHE A 24 -30.05 -10.98 15.48
CA PHE A 24 -29.60 -12.32 15.17
C PHE A 24 -29.16 -12.45 13.70
N THR A 25 -29.92 -11.88 12.77
CA THR A 25 -29.58 -11.89 11.34
C THR A 25 -28.25 -11.20 11.06
N ILE A 26 -28.01 -10.04 11.68
CA ILE A 26 -26.74 -9.31 11.55
C ILE A 26 -25.59 -10.10 12.20
N TRP A 27 -25.82 -10.73 13.35
CA TRP A 27 -24.80 -11.49 14.07
C TRP A 27 -24.42 -12.81 13.38
N THR A 28 -25.35 -13.44 12.66
CA THR A 28 -25.10 -14.68 11.90
C THR A 28 -24.80 -14.46 10.43
N PHE A 29 -24.72 -13.21 9.98
CA PHE A 29 -24.37 -12.90 8.60
C PHE A 29 -22.86 -13.03 8.42
N THR A 30 -22.43 -14.20 7.98
CA THR A 30 -21.10 -14.37 7.36
C THR A 30 -21.23 -13.95 5.90
N PRO A 31 -20.56 -12.88 5.43
CA PRO A 31 -20.52 -12.58 4.02
C PRO A 31 -19.81 -13.76 3.32
N THR A 32 -20.56 -14.54 2.55
CA THR A 32 -19.96 -15.35 1.50
C THR A 32 -19.50 -14.36 0.44
N HIS A 33 -18.20 -14.06 0.42
CA HIS A 33 -17.57 -13.36 -0.69
C HIS A 33 -17.87 -14.14 -1.96
N LYS A 34 -18.81 -13.66 -2.76
CA LYS A 34 -18.87 -14.06 -4.15
C LYS A 34 -17.74 -13.31 -4.81
N THR A 35 -16.63 -14.00 -5.06
CA THR A 35 -15.60 -13.51 -5.96
C THR A 35 -16.30 -13.02 -7.22
N ILE A 36 -16.12 -11.74 -7.56
CA ILE A 36 -16.55 -11.24 -8.86
C ILE A 36 -15.74 -12.04 -9.87
N GLU A 37 -16.39 -12.99 -10.56
CA GLU A 37 -15.76 -13.65 -11.69
C GLU A 37 -15.57 -12.57 -12.75
N PRO A 38 -14.33 -12.24 -13.14
CA PRO A 38 -14.09 -11.28 -14.20
C PRO A 38 -14.83 -11.76 -15.45
N SER A 39 -15.61 -10.87 -16.07
CA SER A 39 -16.41 -11.17 -17.27
C SER A 39 -15.56 -11.70 -18.45
N THR A 40 -14.25 -11.53 -18.38
CA THR A 40 -13.28 -11.90 -19.41
C THR A 40 -11.99 -12.41 -18.76
N THR A 41 -11.94 -13.71 -18.45
CA THR A 41 -10.63 -14.38 -18.31
C THR A 41 -10.02 -14.49 -19.70
N VAL A 42 -8.92 -13.80 -19.96
CA VAL A 42 -8.24 -13.86 -21.26
C VAL A 42 -7.60 -15.23 -21.48
N GLU A 43 -7.69 -15.77 -22.70
CA GLU A 43 -7.07 -17.05 -23.07
C GLU A 43 -5.54 -17.03 -22.91
N THR A 44 -4.92 -15.85 -22.97
CA THR A 44 -3.48 -15.67 -22.73
C THR A 44 -3.27 -14.45 -21.82
N PRO A 45 -2.93 -14.67 -20.53
CA PRO A 45 -2.64 -13.56 -19.62
C PRO A 45 -1.37 -12.81 -20.05
N ILE A 46 -1.28 -11.52 -19.73
CA ILE A 46 -0.15 -10.67 -20.14
C ILE A 46 1.12 -11.02 -19.36
N ALA A 47 0.96 -11.28 -18.06
CA ALA A 47 1.98 -11.74 -17.12
C ALA A 47 1.37 -12.75 -16.12
N GLU A 48 2.19 -13.25 -15.21
CA GLU A 48 1.72 -14.19 -14.18
C GLU A 48 0.79 -13.53 -13.16
N THR A 49 -0.11 -14.33 -12.60
CA THR A 49 -0.96 -13.91 -11.48
C THR A 49 -0.15 -13.80 -10.19
N LYS A 50 -0.60 -12.96 -9.26
CA LYS A 50 0.02 -12.76 -7.95
C LYS A 50 -0.92 -13.12 -6.81
N ASN A 51 -0.36 -13.72 -5.77
CA ASN A 51 -1.09 -13.89 -4.52
C ASN A 51 -1.10 -12.59 -3.71
N ILE A 52 -1.99 -12.52 -2.73
CA ILE A 52 -2.18 -11.30 -1.95
C ILE A 52 -0.97 -10.98 -1.05
N GLU A 53 -0.28 -11.99 -0.54
CA GLU A 53 0.94 -11.85 0.27
C GLU A 53 2.14 -11.30 -0.52
N GLU A 54 2.18 -11.50 -1.84
CA GLU A 54 3.22 -10.93 -2.70
C GLU A 54 3.02 -9.42 -2.90
N ILE A 55 1.77 -8.95 -2.79
CA ILE A 55 1.37 -7.56 -3.10
C ILE A 55 1.22 -6.72 -1.83
N VAL A 56 0.60 -7.28 -0.79
CA VAL A 56 0.29 -6.61 0.48
C VAL A 56 1.29 -7.05 1.53
N ARG A 57 2.41 -6.35 1.60
CA ARG A 57 3.52 -6.67 2.50
C ARG A 57 4.16 -5.42 3.10
N PRO A 58 4.81 -5.52 4.26
CA PRO A 58 5.54 -4.41 4.84
C PRO A 58 6.80 -4.10 4.02
N VAL A 59 7.20 -2.83 4.02
CA VAL A 59 8.38 -2.35 3.27
C VAL A 59 9.53 -1.91 4.15
N LYS A 60 9.30 -1.87 5.47
CA LYS A 60 10.31 -1.46 6.44
C LYS A 60 10.01 -2.08 7.79
N LEU A 61 11.08 -2.51 8.47
CA LEU A 61 11.07 -2.95 9.85
C LEU A 61 11.93 -2.03 10.68
N LEU A 62 11.41 -1.59 11.83
CA LEU A 62 12.20 -0.93 12.86
C LEU A 62 12.12 -1.72 14.16
N PHE A 63 13.24 -1.79 14.86
CA PHE A 63 13.39 -2.42 16.17
C PHE A 63 13.84 -1.33 17.14
N HIS A 64 13.01 -1.07 18.14
CA HIS A 64 13.27 -0.11 19.20
C HIS A 64 13.77 -0.85 20.42
N ASP A 65 15.02 -0.59 20.80
CA ASP A 65 15.61 -1.12 22.02
C ASP A 65 16.34 -0.01 22.80
N GLU A 66 15.76 0.37 23.94
CA GLU A 66 16.19 1.52 24.75
C GLU A 66 16.24 2.80 23.91
N GLU A 67 17.42 3.39 23.71
CA GLU A 67 17.64 4.57 22.88
C GLU A 67 18.09 4.22 21.45
N LEU A 68 18.38 2.95 21.17
CA LEU A 68 18.86 2.49 19.86
C LEU A 68 17.67 2.05 19.00
N VAL A 69 17.62 2.57 17.78
CA VAL A 69 16.68 2.11 16.76
C VAL A 69 17.49 1.52 15.61
N THR A 70 17.28 0.23 15.35
CA THR A 70 17.83 -0.46 14.18
C THR A 70 16.71 -0.86 13.23
N GLY A 71 17.03 -1.20 12.00
CA GLY A 71 15.99 -1.57 11.05
C GLY A 71 16.49 -1.97 9.67
N THR A 72 15.56 -2.40 8.84
CA THR A 72 15.86 -2.85 7.49
C THR A 72 14.73 -2.52 6.53
N VAL A 73 15.11 -2.29 5.28
CA VAL A 73 14.21 -2.19 4.12
C VAL A 73 14.44 -3.34 3.12
N ASP A 74 15.43 -4.20 3.39
CA ASP A 74 15.77 -5.34 2.57
C ASP A 74 14.67 -6.41 2.67
N GLN A 75 14.02 -6.72 1.54
CA GLN A 75 12.86 -7.59 1.56
C GLN A 75 13.18 -9.03 1.97
N THR A 76 14.42 -9.49 1.81
CA THR A 76 14.86 -10.82 2.27
C THR A 76 14.81 -10.91 3.80
N ASN A 77 15.27 -9.86 4.48
CA ASN A 77 15.21 -9.78 5.94
C ASN A 77 13.77 -9.59 6.45
N ILE A 78 12.96 -8.83 5.70
CA ILE A 78 11.55 -8.62 6.04
C ILE A 78 10.76 -9.93 5.89
N GLU A 79 11.04 -10.71 4.85
CA GLU A 79 10.39 -11.99 4.59
C GLU A 79 10.52 -12.94 5.77
N VAL A 80 11.69 -13.01 6.42
CA VAL A 80 11.89 -13.87 7.61
C VAL A 80 10.85 -13.59 8.70
N LEU A 81 10.53 -12.32 8.94
CA LEU A 81 9.51 -11.95 9.92
C LEU A 81 8.09 -12.18 9.40
N VAL A 82 7.83 -11.88 8.14
CA VAL A 82 6.52 -12.09 7.52
C VAL A 82 6.16 -13.58 7.51
N ASP A 83 7.08 -14.45 7.09
CA ASP A 83 6.94 -15.90 7.12
C ASP A 83 6.68 -16.41 8.54
N SER A 84 7.41 -15.87 9.53
CA SER A 84 7.16 -16.20 10.94
C SER A 84 5.75 -15.80 11.36
N LEU A 85 5.33 -14.57 11.09
CA LEU A 85 4.01 -14.02 11.42
C LEU A 85 2.86 -14.86 10.84
N GLN A 86 3.00 -15.37 9.62
CA GLN A 86 1.98 -16.23 8.99
C GLN A 86 1.73 -17.53 9.77
N GLN A 87 2.73 -18.01 10.53
CA GLN A 87 2.61 -19.22 11.35
C GLN A 87 2.00 -18.95 12.74
N TRP A 88 1.88 -17.68 13.14
CA TRP A 88 1.40 -17.33 14.48
C TRP A 88 -0.10 -17.55 14.59
N GLU A 89 -0.56 -17.79 15.82
CA GLU A 89 -1.98 -17.86 16.12
C GLU A 89 -2.42 -16.55 16.80
N ILE A 90 -3.06 -15.66 16.05
CA ILE A 90 -3.50 -14.34 16.54
C ILE A 90 -4.96 -14.44 17.02
N LYS A 91 -5.27 -13.90 18.20
CA LYS A 91 -6.62 -13.97 18.80
C LYS A 91 -7.05 -12.68 19.47
N ASN A 92 -8.34 -12.59 19.79
CA ASN A 92 -8.95 -11.54 20.60
C ASN A 92 -8.67 -10.12 20.08
N ILE A 93 -8.78 -9.91 18.77
CA ILE A 93 -8.73 -8.59 18.15
C ILE A 93 -9.82 -7.72 18.77
N ARG A 94 -9.39 -6.65 19.45
CA ARG A 94 -10.28 -5.73 20.13
C ARG A 94 -9.79 -4.31 20.00
N LEU A 95 -10.74 -3.41 19.78
CA LEU A 95 -10.49 -1.97 19.79
C LEU A 95 -10.06 -1.55 21.20
N VAL A 96 -8.94 -0.83 21.30
CA VAL A 96 -8.47 -0.25 22.56
C VAL A 96 -8.51 1.28 22.55
N GLN A 97 -8.44 1.89 21.37
CA GLN A 97 -8.53 3.34 21.21
C GLN A 97 -9.21 3.66 19.86
N GLU A 98 -10.28 4.46 19.88
CA GLU A 98 -11.00 4.88 18.68
C GLU A 98 -10.24 5.95 17.90
N GLU A 99 -9.70 6.94 18.62
CA GLU A 99 -8.94 8.07 18.07
C GLU A 99 -7.83 8.42 19.10
N ALA A 100 -6.59 8.06 18.78
CA ALA A 100 -5.42 8.32 19.61
C ALA A 100 -4.72 9.62 19.16
N PRO A 101 -4.33 10.52 20.08
CA PRO A 101 -3.49 11.65 19.71
C PRO A 101 -2.08 11.19 19.29
N PRO A 102 -1.31 12.00 18.53
CA PRO A 102 0.02 11.63 18.05
C PRO A 102 0.98 11.16 19.15
N ALA A 103 0.98 11.81 20.32
CA ALA A 103 1.82 11.41 21.45
C ALA A 103 1.52 9.97 21.93
N THR A 104 0.25 9.56 21.90
CA THR A 104 -0.14 8.18 22.25
C THR A 104 0.33 7.21 21.17
N LEU A 105 0.11 7.52 19.89
CA LEU A 105 0.60 6.70 18.77
C LEU A 105 2.11 6.48 18.86
N THR A 106 2.87 7.56 19.08
CA THR A 106 4.32 7.51 19.29
C THR A 106 4.69 6.58 20.44
N SER A 107 3.98 6.62 21.57
CA SER A 107 4.27 5.74 22.71
C SER A 107 4.02 4.26 22.40
N TYR A 108 3.03 3.92 21.59
CA TYR A 108 2.79 2.53 21.19
C TYR A 108 3.86 2.01 20.23
N MET A 109 4.31 2.86 19.30
CA MET A 109 5.22 2.46 18.22
C MET A 109 6.70 2.53 18.61
N HIS A 110 7.10 3.55 19.35
CA HIS A 110 8.52 3.93 19.49
C HIS A 110 9.06 3.84 20.93
N SER A 111 8.29 3.28 21.85
CA SER A 111 8.82 2.90 23.16
C SER A 111 9.84 1.75 23.02
N SER A 112 10.66 1.56 24.05
CA SER A 112 11.59 0.44 24.12
C SER A 112 10.86 -0.91 23.99
N LYS A 113 11.55 -1.90 23.43
CA LYS A 113 11.07 -3.26 23.18
C LYS A 113 9.85 -3.32 22.26
N ARG A 114 9.98 -2.70 21.07
CA ARG A 114 8.95 -2.65 20.02
C ARG A 114 9.53 -2.95 18.64
N THR A 115 8.90 -3.82 17.85
CA THR A 115 9.11 -3.86 16.38
C THR A 115 7.93 -3.19 15.77
N VAL A 116 8.21 -2.34 14.79
CA VAL A 116 7.19 -1.73 13.96
C VAL A 116 7.39 -2.22 12.53
N LEU A 117 6.37 -2.90 12.01
CA LEU A 117 6.26 -3.23 10.60
C LEU A 117 5.49 -2.11 9.89
N TYR A 118 6.11 -1.53 8.86
CA TYR A 118 5.55 -0.42 8.09
C TYR A 118 4.95 -0.94 6.80
N TYR A 119 3.64 -0.80 6.65
CA TYR A 119 2.96 -0.98 5.37
C TYR A 119 2.90 0.34 4.60
N PRO A 120 3.03 0.33 3.26
CA PRO A 120 3.00 1.55 2.45
C PRO A 120 1.65 2.29 2.48
N GLY A 121 0.57 1.59 2.82
CA GLY A 121 -0.79 2.10 2.91
C GLY A 121 -1.62 1.37 3.96
N LEU A 122 -2.86 1.83 4.15
CA LEU A 122 -3.81 1.26 5.09
C LEU A 122 -4.31 -0.10 4.60
N VAL A 123 -3.91 -1.17 5.27
CA VAL A 123 -4.30 -2.57 5.01
C VAL A 123 -5.54 -2.91 5.84
N PRO A 124 -6.66 -3.35 5.23
CA PRO A 124 -7.82 -3.86 5.95
C PRO A 124 -7.47 -5.11 6.78
N LEU A 125 -8.02 -5.23 7.99
CA LEU A 125 -7.84 -6.41 8.84
C LEU A 125 -8.33 -7.71 8.20
N PRO A 126 -9.45 -7.76 7.44
CA PRO A 126 -9.83 -8.97 6.71
C PRO A 126 -8.84 -9.39 5.63
N VAL A 127 -8.14 -8.42 5.02
CA VAL A 127 -7.04 -8.71 4.09
C VAL A 127 -5.86 -9.33 4.83
N PHE A 128 -5.49 -8.76 5.99
CA PHE A 128 -4.44 -9.34 6.82
C PHE A 128 -4.78 -10.74 7.33
N ASP A 129 -6.05 -10.99 7.69
CA ASP A 129 -6.58 -12.32 8.06
C ASP A 129 -6.50 -13.33 6.91
N SER A 130 -6.70 -12.89 5.66
CA SER A 130 -6.57 -13.81 4.51
C SER A 130 -5.13 -14.33 4.31
N ILE A 131 -4.13 -13.64 4.88
CA ILE A 131 -2.70 -13.98 4.79
C ILE A 131 -2.19 -14.66 6.06
N ASN A 132 -2.78 -14.36 7.23
CA ASN A 132 -2.29 -14.75 8.54
C ASN A 132 -3.37 -15.47 9.34
N ASN A 133 -2.99 -16.41 10.20
CA ASN A 133 -3.95 -17.19 10.97
C ASN A 133 -4.54 -16.40 12.16
N ILE A 134 -5.64 -15.66 11.93
CA ILE A 134 -6.44 -15.05 13.00
C ILE A 134 -7.58 -15.98 13.40
N VAL A 135 -7.60 -16.38 14.67
CA VAL A 135 -8.58 -17.33 15.22
C VAL A 135 -9.64 -16.58 16.03
N ASP A 136 -10.34 -15.67 15.35
CA ASP A 136 -11.47 -14.92 15.90
C ASP A 136 -12.75 -15.17 15.10
N ALA A 137 -13.90 -15.12 15.78
CA ALA A 137 -15.19 -15.37 15.12
C ALA A 137 -15.61 -14.23 14.18
N THR A 138 -15.11 -13.02 14.40
CA THR A 138 -15.44 -11.83 13.60
C THR A 138 -14.23 -10.92 13.48
N ILE A 139 -13.81 -10.62 12.26
CA ILE A 139 -12.75 -9.65 11.97
C ILE A 139 -13.40 -8.28 11.69
N PRO A 140 -12.97 -7.21 12.37
CA PRO A 140 -13.56 -5.88 12.15
C PRO A 140 -13.11 -5.30 10.81
N GLU A 141 -14.04 -4.65 10.08
CA GLU A 141 -13.75 -3.88 8.86
C GLU A 141 -13.04 -2.56 9.21
N SER A 142 -11.79 -2.67 9.62
CA SER A 142 -10.91 -1.55 9.95
C SER A 142 -9.55 -1.80 9.32
N SER A 143 -8.77 -0.73 9.11
CA SER A 143 -7.46 -0.82 8.46
C SER A 143 -6.34 -0.33 9.36
N PHE A 144 -5.11 -0.74 9.09
CA PHE A 144 -3.89 -0.33 9.78
C PHE A 144 -2.74 -0.16 8.79
N ASP A 145 -1.75 0.66 9.11
CA ASP A 145 -0.50 0.80 8.34
C ASP A 145 0.74 0.46 9.20
N ARG A 146 0.55 0.26 10.50
CA ARG A 146 1.60 -0.16 11.42
C ARG A 146 1.14 -1.39 12.19
N LEU A 147 1.93 -2.46 12.13
CA LEU A 147 1.81 -3.61 13.01
C LEU A 147 2.94 -3.56 14.03
N ILE A 148 2.61 -3.61 15.31
CA ILE A 148 3.56 -3.46 16.41
C ILE A 148 3.64 -4.78 17.17
N ILE A 149 4.86 -5.29 17.33
CA ILE A 149 5.16 -6.44 18.19
C ILE A 149 5.79 -5.91 19.47
N GLU A 150 5.16 -6.17 20.62
CA GLU A 150 5.71 -5.88 21.94
C GLU A 150 6.43 -7.11 22.49
N TRP A 151 7.74 -6.98 22.76
CA TRP A 151 8.58 -8.07 23.29
C TRP A 151 9.19 -7.78 24.65
N GLU A 152 8.65 -6.82 25.40
CA GLU A 152 9.02 -6.68 26.79
C GLU A 152 8.61 -7.94 27.55
N THR A 153 9.50 -8.50 28.38
CA THR A 153 9.22 -9.72 29.15
C THR A 153 8.05 -9.48 30.10
N LEU A 154 6.88 -10.01 29.75
CA LEU A 154 5.67 -9.80 30.54
C LEU A 154 5.74 -10.67 31.81
N ALA A 155 5.86 -10.03 32.97
CA ALA A 155 5.88 -10.73 34.26
C ALA A 155 4.59 -11.53 34.54
N ASN A 156 3.45 -11.20 33.91
CA ASN A 156 2.15 -11.88 34.07
C ASN A 156 1.14 -11.63 32.90
N GLY A 157 1.61 -11.21 31.72
CA GLY A 157 0.74 -10.81 30.59
C GLY A 157 0.85 -11.75 29.39
N GLN A 158 -0.21 -11.83 28.59
CA GLN A 158 -0.13 -12.46 27.27
C GLN A 158 0.59 -11.51 26.29
N PRO A 159 1.57 -12.02 25.51
CA PRO A 159 2.22 -11.19 24.51
C PRO A 159 1.23 -10.67 23.49
N THR A 160 1.51 -9.47 22.99
CA THR A 160 0.51 -8.62 22.37
C THR A 160 1.01 -8.07 21.04
N LEU A 161 0.10 -8.03 20.06
CA LEU A 161 0.23 -7.25 18.84
C LEU A 161 -0.67 -6.01 18.90
N TYR A 162 -0.24 -4.93 18.27
CA TYR A 162 -1.10 -3.77 18.02
C TYR A 162 -1.19 -3.47 16.53
N PHE A 163 -2.40 -3.24 16.04
CA PHE A 163 -2.69 -2.76 14.70
C PHE A 163 -3.05 -1.28 14.81
N ILE A 164 -2.23 -0.42 14.24
CA ILE A 164 -2.36 1.03 14.35
C ILE A 164 -2.65 1.63 12.98
N ASN A 165 -3.70 2.45 12.94
CA ASN A 165 -4.04 3.32 11.83
C ASN A 165 -3.52 4.73 12.13
N THR A 166 -2.41 5.13 11.51
CA THR A 166 -1.76 6.42 11.80
C THR A 166 -2.57 7.61 11.32
N LEU A 167 -3.48 7.43 10.35
CA LEU A 167 -4.33 8.48 9.81
C LEU A 167 -5.51 8.83 10.74
N SER A 168 -6.22 7.82 11.24
CA SER A 168 -7.38 7.99 12.14
C SER A 168 -7.02 7.96 13.63
N GLY A 169 -5.82 7.48 13.97
CA GLY A 169 -5.41 7.22 15.34
C GLY A 169 -6.07 6.00 15.98
N ARG A 170 -6.79 5.17 15.20
CA ARG A 170 -7.44 3.96 15.73
C ARG A 170 -6.42 2.88 16.05
N ILE A 171 -6.59 2.20 17.20
CA ILE A 171 -5.69 1.15 17.68
C ILE A 171 -6.51 -0.10 18.05
N TYR A 172 -6.16 -1.21 17.43
CA TYR A 172 -6.59 -2.55 17.85
C TYR A 172 -5.45 -3.28 18.55
N LYS A 173 -5.83 -4.11 19.52
CA LYS A 173 -4.95 -5.01 20.25
C LYS A 173 -5.34 -6.46 19.94
N ALA A 174 -4.35 -7.33 19.77
CA ALA A 174 -4.55 -8.77 19.66
C ALA A 174 -3.55 -9.51 20.55
N ASP A 175 -3.92 -10.73 20.96
CA ASP A 175 -3.08 -11.59 21.79
C ASP A 175 -2.40 -12.64 20.89
N ILE A 176 -1.14 -12.96 21.19
CA ILE A 176 -0.35 -14.01 20.53
C ILE A 176 0.15 -15.03 21.54
N ARG A 177 0.62 -16.18 21.07
CA ARG A 177 1.15 -17.22 21.95
C ARG A 177 2.54 -16.84 22.48
N PRO A 178 2.88 -17.17 23.73
CA PRO A 178 4.23 -16.98 24.26
C PRO A 178 5.31 -17.63 23.39
N GLU A 179 5.03 -18.81 22.83
CA GLU A 179 5.99 -19.53 21.99
C GLU A 179 6.32 -18.78 20.70
N ASP A 180 5.33 -18.10 20.11
CA ASP A 180 5.52 -17.27 18.90
C ASP A 180 6.43 -16.06 19.21
N LEU A 181 6.23 -15.43 20.38
CA LEU A 181 7.09 -14.33 20.82
C LEU A 181 8.52 -14.79 21.15
N ASP A 182 8.68 -15.94 21.82
CA ASP A 182 9.99 -16.49 22.16
C ASP A 182 10.79 -16.84 20.90
N GLN A 183 10.12 -17.43 19.89
CA GLN A 183 10.70 -17.69 18.58
C GLN A 183 11.13 -16.39 17.89
N PHE A 184 10.24 -15.39 17.83
CA PHE A 184 10.54 -14.08 17.28
C PHE A 184 11.80 -13.46 17.91
N GLN A 185 11.90 -13.45 19.24
CA GLN A 185 13.03 -12.87 19.94
C GLN A 185 14.34 -13.57 19.56
N THR A 186 14.34 -14.90 19.55
CA THR A 186 15.54 -15.72 19.31
C THR A 186 16.00 -15.67 17.85
N GLU A 187 15.07 -15.70 16.89
CA GLU A 187 15.40 -15.83 15.46
C GLU A 187 15.58 -14.46 14.78
N ILE A 188 14.88 -13.44 15.26
CA ILE A 188 14.77 -12.14 14.56
C ILE A 188 15.24 -11.00 15.48
N GLY A 189 14.73 -10.94 16.71
CA GLY A 189 15.08 -9.90 17.69
C GLY A 189 16.59 -9.82 17.97
N ASP A 190 17.23 -10.97 18.21
CA ASP A 190 18.68 -11.05 18.47
C ASP A 190 19.53 -10.66 17.25
N GLN A 191 19.03 -10.91 16.04
CA GLN A 191 19.71 -10.53 14.80
C GLN A 191 19.53 -9.05 14.46
N ALA A 192 18.46 -8.42 14.96
CA ALA A 192 18.14 -7.03 14.68
C ALA A 192 19.21 -6.04 15.16
N ALA A 193 20.04 -6.41 16.14
CA ALA A 193 21.17 -5.61 16.58
C ALA A 193 22.25 -5.43 15.48
N ASN A 194 22.28 -6.31 14.48
CA ASN A 194 23.22 -6.23 13.35
C ASN A 194 22.67 -5.39 12.19
N TYR A 195 21.42 -4.94 12.26
CA TYR A 195 20.83 -4.09 11.24
C TYR A 195 21.33 -2.64 11.34
N GLU A 196 21.08 -1.90 10.27
CA GLU A 196 21.44 -0.50 10.14
C GLU A 196 20.74 0.35 11.21
N THR A 197 21.43 1.37 11.72
CA THR A 197 20.87 2.30 12.70
C THR A 197 19.98 3.34 12.02
N TYR A 198 18.86 3.68 12.65
CA TYR A 198 17.93 4.70 12.20
C TYR A 198 17.87 5.87 13.18
N VAL A 199 17.63 7.07 12.66
CA VAL A 199 17.53 8.33 13.41
C VAL A 199 16.29 9.09 12.98
N THR A 200 15.81 9.99 13.83
CA THR A 200 14.64 10.83 13.57
C THR A 200 14.90 12.25 14.06
N ASP A 201 14.14 13.21 13.55
CA ASP A 201 14.09 14.60 14.01
C ASP A 201 12.64 14.91 14.41
N GLU A 202 12.40 15.12 15.71
CA GLU A 202 11.05 15.35 16.27
C GLU A 202 10.40 16.64 15.75
N THR A 203 11.15 17.51 15.05
CA THR A 203 10.60 18.72 14.43
C THR A 203 9.93 18.45 13.08
N ILE A 204 10.14 17.26 12.49
CA ILE A 204 9.63 16.86 11.18
C ILE A 204 8.47 15.89 11.35
N GLY A 205 7.35 16.21 10.69
CA GLY A 205 6.13 15.42 10.76
C GLY A 205 5.39 15.55 12.09
N THR A 206 4.22 14.92 12.14
CA THR A 206 3.41 14.82 13.38
C THR A 206 3.72 13.56 14.19
N LEU A 207 4.24 12.53 13.53
CA LEU A 207 4.76 11.29 14.09
C LEU A 207 6.24 11.18 13.72
N PRO A 208 7.08 10.54 14.56
CA PRO A 208 8.49 10.36 14.26
C PRO A 208 8.73 9.63 12.93
N ILE A 209 9.56 10.22 12.08
CA ILE A 209 9.98 9.64 10.80
C ILE A 209 11.43 9.21 10.93
N TYR A 210 11.67 7.91 10.86
CA TYR A 210 13.00 7.34 11.00
C TYR A 210 13.67 7.18 9.64
N VAL A 211 14.93 7.59 9.51
CA VAL A 211 15.75 7.40 8.31
C VAL A 211 17.07 6.73 8.67
N GLN A 212 17.67 6.00 7.74
CA GLN A 212 18.95 5.33 7.96
C GLN A 212 20.04 6.37 8.30
N LYS A 213 20.73 6.20 9.43
CA LYS A 213 21.69 7.18 9.95
C LYS A 213 22.92 7.33 9.06
N GLY A 214 23.48 6.21 8.60
CA GLY A 214 24.72 6.18 7.84
C GLY A 214 24.59 6.68 6.41
N GLN A 215 25.74 6.86 5.76
CA GLN A 215 25.79 7.07 4.31
C GLN A 215 25.25 5.82 3.60
N VAL A 216 24.45 6.03 2.56
CA VAL A 216 23.81 4.95 1.83
C VAL A 216 24.44 4.81 0.46
N GLU A 217 24.94 3.62 0.17
CA GLU A 217 25.41 3.25 -1.17
C GLU A 217 24.34 2.41 -1.86
N LYS A 218 23.89 2.87 -3.04
CA LYS A 218 22.94 2.16 -3.90
C LYS A 218 23.43 2.19 -5.33
N GLU A 219 23.02 1.20 -6.12
CA GLU A 219 23.35 1.17 -7.54
C GLU A 219 22.26 1.91 -8.32
N SER A 220 22.66 2.85 -9.18
CA SER A 220 21.85 3.25 -10.33
C SER A 220 21.81 2.08 -11.29
N VAL A 221 20.64 1.80 -11.87
CA VAL A 221 20.44 0.67 -12.77
C VAL A 221 19.72 1.13 -14.03
N ASP A 222 20.25 0.73 -15.18
CA ASP A 222 19.58 0.93 -16.46
C ASP A 222 18.80 -0.32 -16.86
N TYR A 223 17.58 -0.13 -17.38
CA TYR A 223 16.78 -1.18 -18.00
C TYR A 223 16.44 -0.85 -19.44
N VAL A 224 16.48 -1.86 -20.29
CA VAL A 224 15.77 -1.83 -21.57
C VAL A 224 14.28 -2.02 -21.29
N LEU A 225 13.46 -1.10 -21.82
CA LEU A 225 12.01 -1.20 -21.72
C LEU A 225 11.43 -2.02 -22.88
N GLU A 226 10.70 -3.08 -22.56
CA GLU A 226 9.88 -3.80 -23.54
C GLU A 226 8.46 -3.24 -23.52
N GLU A 227 8.00 -2.70 -24.66
CA GLU A 227 6.63 -2.18 -24.79
C GLU A 227 5.65 -3.32 -25.06
N THR A 228 4.61 -3.41 -24.24
CA THR A 228 3.48 -4.30 -24.47
C THR A 228 2.51 -3.64 -25.46
N PRO A 229 2.16 -4.29 -26.59
CA PRO A 229 1.28 -3.69 -27.58
C PRO A 229 -0.10 -3.33 -27.00
N ASN A 230 -0.61 -2.14 -27.30
CA ASN A 230 -1.92 -1.67 -26.82
C ASN A 230 -3.06 -2.63 -27.18
N ALA A 231 -2.99 -3.29 -28.34
CA ALA A 231 -4.00 -4.27 -28.73
C ALA A 231 -4.15 -5.41 -27.70
N LYS A 232 -3.06 -5.85 -27.04
CA LYS A 232 -3.13 -6.85 -25.97
C LYS A 232 -3.91 -6.33 -24.76
N PHE A 233 -3.73 -5.07 -24.38
CA PHE A 233 -4.52 -4.45 -23.32
C PHE A 233 -5.97 -4.29 -23.74
N ALA A 234 -6.24 -3.89 -24.98
CA ALA A 234 -7.60 -3.77 -25.49
C ALA A 234 -8.33 -5.11 -25.42
N GLU A 235 -7.71 -6.19 -25.90
CA GLU A 235 -8.28 -7.55 -25.87
C GLU A 235 -8.50 -8.07 -24.45
N ALA A 236 -7.72 -7.59 -23.49
CA ALA A 236 -7.83 -7.96 -22.09
C ALA A 236 -8.89 -7.16 -21.31
N LEU A 237 -9.05 -5.87 -21.63
CA LEU A 237 -9.83 -4.92 -20.83
C LEU A 237 -11.21 -4.60 -21.42
N LEU A 238 -11.43 -4.87 -22.71
CA LEU A 238 -12.66 -4.55 -23.44
C LEU A 238 -13.29 -5.81 -24.02
N ASP A 239 -14.61 -5.83 -24.12
CA ASP A 239 -15.31 -6.91 -24.80
C ASP A 239 -15.31 -6.68 -26.32
N SER A 240 -14.64 -7.56 -27.07
CA SER A 240 -14.62 -7.50 -28.54
C SER A 240 -14.16 -6.12 -29.06
N PRO A 241 -12.96 -5.65 -28.70
CA PRO A 241 -12.52 -4.27 -28.93
C PRO A 241 -12.49 -3.90 -30.41
N SER A 242 -12.93 -2.67 -30.69
CA SER A 242 -12.78 -2.01 -31.98
C SER A 242 -11.77 -0.89 -31.90
N LEU A 243 -10.84 -0.83 -32.87
CA LEU A 243 -9.81 0.19 -32.96
C LEU A 243 -10.30 1.42 -33.75
N GLY A 244 -10.13 2.59 -33.15
CA GLY A 244 -10.28 3.90 -33.77
C GLY A 244 -9.08 4.81 -33.51
N LEU A 245 -9.24 6.07 -33.87
CA LEU A 245 -8.34 7.16 -33.49
C LEU A 245 -9.05 8.04 -32.46
N SER A 246 -8.30 8.53 -31.47
CA SER A 246 -8.85 9.47 -30.50
C SER A 246 -9.20 10.82 -31.16
N ALA A 247 -9.84 11.71 -30.39
CA ALA A 247 -10.23 13.05 -30.87
C ALA A 247 -9.05 13.91 -31.36
N ASP A 248 -7.82 13.63 -30.92
CA ASP A 248 -6.61 14.33 -31.38
C ASP A 248 -6.06 13.78 -32.71
N LEU A 249 -6.59 12.65 -33.20
CA LEU A 249 -6.18 11.90 -34.39
C LEU A 249 -4.73 11.37 -34.37
N MET A 250 -4.06 11.43 -33.21
CA MET A 250 -2.67 11.06 -33.02
C MET A 250 -2.52 9.79 -32.17
N THR A 251 -3.46 9.53 -31.26
CA THR A 251 -3.41 8.40 -30.32
C THR A 251 -4.43 7.31 -30.66
N GLN A 252 -4.06 6.06 -30.39
CA GLN A 252 -4.97 4.92 -30.53
C GLN A 252 -6.06 5.00 -29.46
N GLU A 253 -7.28 4.72 -29.87
CA GLU A 253 -8.43 4.60 -28.98
C GLU A 253 -9.17 3.30 -29.31
N TYR A 254 -9.42 2.50 -28.29
CA TYR A 254 -10.19 1.27 -28.39
C TYR A 254 -11.51 1.45 -27.64
N THR A 255 -12.58 0.84 -28.15
CA THR A 255 -13.89 0.86 -27.52
C THR A 255 -14.65 -0.44 -27.79
N ASP A 256 -15.66 -0.71 -26.96
CA ASP A 256 -16.57 -1.84 -27.08
C ASP A 256 -18.04 -1.42 -27.05
N ASP A 257 -18.94 -2.39 -27.21
CA ASP A 257 -20.39 -2.18 -27.19
C ASP A 257 -20.92 -1.72 -25.82
N SER A 258 -20.14 -1.88 -24.74
CA SER A 258 -20.50 -1.37 -23.41
C SER A 258 -20.37 0.15 -23.33
N GLY A 259 -19.55 0.76 -24.21
CA GLY A 259 -19.19 2.18 -24.18
C GLY A 259 -17.92 2.47 -23.36
N ALA A 260 -17.18 1.44 -22.97
CA ALA A 260 -15.87 1.59 -22.37
C ALA A 260 -14.86 2.11 -23.41
N LEU A 261 -13.85 2.83 -22.92
CA LEU A 261 -12.82 3.44 -23.74
C LEU A 261 -11.45 3.10 -23.16
N MET A 262 -10.51 2.74 -24.02
CA MET A 262 -9.10 2.64 -23.68
C MET A 262 -8.28 3.54 -24.60
N ARG A 263 -7.47 4.42 -24.02
CA ARG A 263 -6.63 5.37 -24.75
C ARG A 263 -5.18 5.30 -24.29
N GLU A 264 -4.28 5.37 -25.25
CA GLU A 264 -2.84 5.47 -25.03
C GLU A 264 -2.40 6.90 -24.65
N ASN A 265 -1.40 6.98 -23.79
CA ASN A 265 -0.65 8.18 -23.49
C ASN A 265 0.83 7.96 -23.78
N LEU A 266 1.26 8.39 -24.98
CA LEU A 266 2.65 8.26 -25.45
C LEU A 266 3.66 9.01 -24.58
N THR A 267 3.26 10.14 -24.00
CA THR A 267 4.14 10.97 -23.16
C THR A 267 4.50 10.24 -21.89
N THR A 268 3.53 9.64 -21.20
CA THR A 268 3.76 8.97 -19.92
C THR A 268 3.92 7.45 -20.02
N LYS A 269 3.94 6.91 -21.25
CA LYS A 269 4.05 5.47 -21.55
C LYS A 269 3.03 4.64 -20.77
N SER A 270 1.77 5.02 -20.91
CA SER A 270 0.66 4.38 -20.20
C SER A 270 -0.57 4.23 -21.08
N ILE A 271 -1.48 3.37 -20.65
CA ILE A 271 -2.86 3.37 -21.12
C ILE A 271 -3.77 3.84 -19.98
N SER A 272 -4.90 4.41 -20.38
CA SER A 272 -6.03 4.72 -19.52
C SER A 272 -7.27 4.03 -20.06
N TYR A 273 -7.88 3.20 -19.22
CA TYR A 273 -9.21 2.63 -19.42
C TYR A 273 -10.23 3.43 -18.62
N ILE A 274 -11.42 3.65 -19.17
CA ILE A 274 -12.56 4.25 -18.48
C ILE A 274 -13.87 3.59 -18.91
N GLN A 275 -14.73 3.28 -17.93
CA GLN A 275 -16.11 2.85 -18.11
C GLN A 275 -17.04 3.92 -17.54
N PRO A 276 -17.50 4.89 -18.36
CA PRO A 276 -18.25 6.05 -17.84
C PRO A 276 -19.54 5.69 -17.10
N LYS A 277 -20.18 4.55 -17.44
CA LYS A 277 -21.43 4.12 -16.80
C LYS A 277 -21.24 3.66 -15.35
N ALA A 278 -20.02 3.25 -14.98
CA ALA A 278 -19.70 2.80 -13.64
C ALA A 278 -19.38 3.96 -12.69
N GLU A 279 -19.42 5.22 -13.12
CA GLU A 279 -19.12 6.35 -12.24
C GLU A 279 -20.04 6.37 -11.01
N THR A 280 -19.45 6.35 -9.82
CA THR A 280 -20.18 6.39 -8.55
C THR A 280 -19.51 7.33 -7.55
N SER A 281 -20.31 7.78 -6.58
CA SER A 281 -19.84 8.50 -5.39
C SER A 281 -19.97 7.67 -4.11
N ASP A 282 -20.45 6.43 -4.23
CA ASP A 282 -20.63 5.56 -3.07
C ASP A 282 -19.27 5.09 -2.55
N PRO A 283 -19.07 4.99 -1.23
CA PRO A 283 -17.84 4.42 -0.68
C PRO A 283 -17.82 2.91 -0.86
N ALA A 284 -16.64 2.35 -1.08
CA ALA A 284 -16.43 0.89 -1.10
C ALA A 284 -16.13 0.35 0.30
N ILE A 285 -16.36 -0.95 0.50
CA ILE A 285 -15.81 -1.68 1.64
C ILE A 285 -14.30 -1.85 1.40
N PRO A 286 -13.41 -1.43 2.32
CA PRO A 286 -11.96 -1.46 2.10
C PRO A 286 -11.39 -2.84 1.76
N SER A 287 -11.84 -3.90 2.45
CA SER A 287 -11.41 -5.27 2.14
C SER A 287 -11.81 -5.70 0.72
N ASP A 288 -13.07 -5.50 0.36
CA ASP A 288 -13.63 -5.91 -0.92
C ASP A 288 -12.92 -5.17 -2.05
N LEU A 289 -12.74 -3.84 -1.91
CA LEU A 289 -11.99 -3.03 -2.86
C LEU A 289 -10.60 -3.59 -3.19
N LEU A 290 -9.88 -4.12 -2.20
CA LEU A 290 -8.54 -4.69 -2.41
C LEU A 290 -8.61 -6.10 -3.01
N PHE A 291 -9.50 -6.95 -2.54
CA PHE A 291 -9.68 -8.30 -3.10
C PHE A 291 -10.13 -8.25 -4.56
N ASP A 292 -11.06 -7.35 -4.87
CA ASP A 292 -11.60 -7.17 -6.19
C ASP A 292 -10.56 -6.56 -7.13
N SER A 293 -9.80 -5.56 -6.70
CA SER A 293 -8.72 -5.00 -7.52
C SER A 293 -7.60 -6.01 -7.78
N LEU A 294 -7.22 -6.84 -6.80
CA LEU A 294 -6.26 -7.93 -7.00
C LEU A 294 -6.79 -8.93 -8.03
N SER A 295 -8.04 -9.35 -7.87
CA SER A 295 -8.70 -10.30 -8.78
C SER A 295 -8.80 -9.74 -10.19
N TYR A 296 -9.14 -8.45 -10.33
CA TYR A 296 -9.21 -7.75 -11.61
C TYR A 296 -7.85 -7.71 -12.32
N VAL A 297 -6.77 -7.31 -11.64
CA VAL A 297 -5.44 -7.29 -12.24
C VAL A 297 -4.97 -8.70 -12.59
N ASN A 298 -5.27 -9.70 -11.75
CA ASN A 298 -4.98 -11.11 -12.03
C ASN A 298 -5.74 -11.64 -13.24
N ALA A 299 -6.99 -11.24 -13.45
CA ALA A 299 -7.86 -11.72 -14.53
C ALA A 299 -7.23 -11.56 -15.92
N HIS A 300 -6.41 -10.51 -16.08
CA HIS A 300 -5.70 -10.21 -17.32
C HIS A 300 -4.18 -10.32 -17.22
N GLY A 301 -3.64 -10.85 -16.11
CA GLY A 301 -2.20 -10.93 -15.88
C GLY A 301 -1.53 -9.54 -15.90
N GLY A 302 -2.14 -8.54 -15.27
CA GLY A 302 -1.67 -7.15 -15.32
C GLY A 302 -0.40 -6.84 -14.52
N TRP A 303 0.11 -7.80 -13.75
CA TRP A 303 1.34 -7.69 -12.96
C TRP A 303 2.59 -7.83 -13.83
N THR A 304 2.82 -6.86 -14.72
CA THR A 304 3.93 -6.90 -15.68
C THR A 304 5.31 -6.77 -15.05
N ASP A 305 5.37 -6.24 -13.83
CA ASP A 305 6.60 -6.05 -13.06
C ASP A 305 6.27 -6.25 -11.56
N LYS A 306 7.26 -6.01 -10.69
CA LYS A 306 7.04 -6.03 -9.24
C LYS A 306 6.26 -4.80 -8.81
N TYR A 307 4.98 -4.96 -8.52
CA TYR A 307 4.12 -3.93 -7.93
C TYR A 307 3.74 -4.31 -6.50
N LEU A 308 3.81 -3.35 -5.57
CA LEU A 308 3.33 -3.53 -4.19
C LEU A 308 2.19 -2.57 -3.90
N PHE A 309 1.29 -2.97 -2.99
CA PHE A 309 0.19 -2.12 -2.52
C PHE A 309 0.72 -0.80 -1.95
N ALA A 310 0.24 0.33 -2.48
CA ALA A 310 0.68 1.67 -2.13
C ALA A 310 -0.38 2.50 -1.36
N GLY A 311 -1.54 1.89 -1.08
CA GLY A 311 -2.65 2.51 -0.39
C GLY A 311 -3.93 2.54 -1.20
N MET A 312 -5.00 2.89 -0.51
CA MET A 312 -6.34 3.06 -1.08
C MET A 312 -7.03 4.24 -0.44
N ASN A 313 -8.08 4.72 -1.10
CA ASN A 313 -9.08 5.60 -0.55
C ASN A 313 -10.45 5.00 -0.86
N SER A 314 -11.06 4.37 0.15
CA SER A 314 -12.36 3.71 0.00
C SER A 314 -13.51 4.69 -0.24
N VAL A 315 -13.36 5.97 0.13
CA VAL A 315 -14.39 7.00 -0.08
C VAL A 315 -14.58 7.30 -1.56
N ASN A 316 -13.52 7.26 -2.36
CA ASN A 316 -13.58 7.45 -3.81
C ASN A 316 -13.23 6.17 -4.59
N GLN A 317 -13.30 5.02 -3.90
CA GLN A 317 -13.01 3.68 -4.41
C GLN A 317 -11.69 3.55 -5.19
N GLN A 318 -10.66 4.31 -4.81
CA GLN A 318 -9.35 4.30 -5.47
C GLN A 318 -8.37 3.37 -4.76
N ILE A 319 -7.62 2.59 -5.52
CA ILE A 319 -6.51 1.79 -5.01
C ILE A 319 -5.29 1.92 -5.92
N LYS A 320 -4.10 1.98 -5.32
CA LYS A 320 -2.83 2.15 -6.03
C LYS A 320 -1.85 1.02 -5.72
N TYR A 321 -1.12 0.60 -6.75
CA TYR A 321 0.04 -0.28 -6.62
C TYR A 321 1.25 0.38 -7.24
N GLN A 322 2.36 0.46 -6.51
CA GLN A 322 3.57 1.16 -6.92
C GLN A 322 4.58 0.17 -7.49
N LEU A 323 5.24 0.51 -8.61
CA LEU A 323 6.37 -0.24 -9.14
C LEU A 323 7.56 -0.22 -8.16
N TYR A 324 8.21 -1.36 -7.99
CA TYR A 324 9.43 -1.52 -7.22
C TYR A 324 10.55 -2.10 -8.09
N VAL A 325 11.76 -1.57 -7.93
CA VAL A 325 13.00 -2.17 -8.45
C VAL A 325 13.86 -2.56 -7.25
N GLY A 326 14.16 -3.85 -7.15
CA GLY A 326 14.68 -4.44 -5.90
C GLY A 326 13.71 -4.17 -4.75
N ASP A 327 14.18 -3.42 -3.75
CA ASP A 327 13.44 -3.11 -2.52
C ASP A 327 12.95 -1.66 -2.45
N LEU A 328 13.19 -0.87 -3.51
CA LEU A 328 12.88 0.56 -3.53
C LEU A 328 11.68 0.86 -4.43
N PRO A 329 10.73 1.72 -4.00
CA PRO A 329 9.67 2.21 -4.87
C PRO A 329 10.26 3.07 -6.00
N VAL A 330 9.58 3.10 -7.14
CA VAL A 330 10.00 3.87 -8.32
C VAL A 330 9.05 5.04 -8.53
N PHE A 331 9.58 6.26 -8.58
CA PHE A 331 8.81 7.46 -8.92
C PHE A 331 9.32 8.09 -10.21
N SER A 332 8.46 8.84 -10.90
CA SER A 332 8.86 9.61 -12.06
C SER A 332 7.96 10.83 -12.23
N THR A 333 8.50 11.87 -12.84
CA THR A 333 7.74 13.07 -13.23
C THR A 333 7.22 13.00 -14.67
N SER A 334 7.70 12.05 -15.46
CA SER A 334 7.44 11.98 -16.91
C SER A 334 6.83 10.67 -17.36
N THR A 335 6.85 9.63 -16.53
CA THR A 335 6.50 8.26 -16.89
C THR A 335 5.62 7.67 -15.81
N THR A 336 4.60 6.91 -16.17
CA THR A 336 3.72 6.27 -15.19
C THR A 336 4.48 5.12 -14.52
N THR A 337 4.48 5.07 -13.18
CA THR A 337 5.15 4.01 -12.41
C THR A 337 4.22 3.30 -11.44
N ASP A 338 2.92 3.61 -11.46
CA ASP A 338 1.89 2.98 -10.63
C ASP A 338 0.76 2.37 -11.48
N LEU A 339 0.09 1.39 -10.90
CA LEU A 339 -1.24 0.96 -11.30
C LEU A 339 -2.24 1.76 -10.47
N ASP A 340 -3.07 2.58 -11.11
CA ASP A 340 -4.11 3.39 -10.46
C ASP A 340 -5.48 2.89 -10.90
N ILE A 341 -6.22 2.28 -9.98
CA ILE A 341 -7.53 1.66 -10.24
C ILE A 341 -8.57 2.40 -9.43
N LYS A 342 -9.69 2.74 -10.07
CA LYS A 342 -10.90 3.21 -9.39
C LYS A 342 -12.06 2.29 -9.72
N TRP A 343 -12.76 1.87 -8.68
CA TRP A 343 -13.98 1.10 -8.79
C TRP A 343 -15.20 2.01 -8.92
N GLY A 344 -16.30 1.38 -9.32
CA GLY A 344 -17.52 1.99 -9.76
C GLY A 344 -18.71 1.05 -9.61
N ILE A 345 -19.90 1.56 -9.84
CA ILE A 345 -21.14 0.79 -9.81
C ILE A 345 -21.96 1.13 -11.05
N ASP A 346 -22.36 0.12 -11.82
CA ASP A 346 -23.34 0.27 -12.91
C ASP A 346 -24.48 -0.70 -12.67
N GLU A 347 -25.73 -0.22 -12.73
CA GLU A 347 -26.95 -1.01 -12.49
C GLU A 347 -26.95 -1.89 -11.21
N GLY A 348 -26.13 -1.55 -10.21
CA GLY A 348 -25.99 -2.28 -8.95
C GLY A 348 -24.90 -3.36 -8.95
N GLU A 349 -24.10 -3.44 -10.01
CA GLU A 349 -22.92 -4.30 -10.12
C GLU A 349 -21.64 -3.47 -9.98
N GLU A 350 -20.76 -3.90 -9.07
CA GLU A 350 -19.44 -3.28 -8.89
C GLU A 350 -18.52 -3.67 -10.05
N GLN A 351 -17.85 -2.68 -10.64
CA GLN A 351 -16.89 -2.89 -11.71
C GLN A 351 -15.85 -1.77 -11.74
N VAL A 352 -14.78 -1.94 -12.53
CA VAL A 352 -13.75 -0.92 -12.68
C VAL A 352 -14.29 0.28 -13.46
N TYR A 353 -14.27 1.45 -12.82
CA TYR A 353 -14.58 2.73 -13.45
C TYR A 353 -13.40 3.27 -14.26
N SER A 354 -12.18 3.19 -13.72
CA SER A 354 -10.98 3.63 -14.43
C SER A 354 -9.76 2.82 -14.06
N TYR A 355 -8.88 2.58 -15.02
CA TYR A 355 -7.61 1.90 -14.78
C TYR A 355 -6.50 2.55 -15.60
N VAL A 356 -5.47 3.07 -14.92
CA VAL A 356 -4.26 3.63 -15.53
C VAL A 356 -3.08 2.72 -15.20
N ARG A 357 -2.32 2.33 -16.22
CA ARG A 357 -1.13 1.48 -16.04
C ARG A 357 -0.03 1.76 -17.07
N PRO A 358 1.25 1.47 -16.75
CA PRO A 358 2.36 1.59 -17.68
C PRO A 358 2.26 0.60 -18.85
N THR A 359 2.66 0.98 -20.07
CA THR A 359 2.67 0.07 -21.24
C THR A 359 3.93 -0.76 -21.38
N TYR A 360 4.94 -0.50 -20.55
CA TYR A 360 6.25 -1.15 -20.63
C TYR A 360 6.45 -2.18 -19.53
N GLN A 361 7.46 -3.03 -19.72
CA GLN A 361 8.01 -3.95 -18.72
C GLN A 361 9.53 -3.80 -18.67
N LEU A 362 10.13 -4.14 -17.53
CA LEU A 362 11.58 -4.12 -17.34
C LEU A 362 12.18 -5.43 -17.84
N GLU A 363 12.81 -5.42 -19.01
CA GLU A 363 13.28 -6.65 -19.66
C GLU A 363 14.70 -7.04 -19.24
N THR A 364 15.69 -6.22 -19.59
CA THR A 364 17.11 -6.54 -19.40
C THR A 364 17.81 -5.44 -18.61
N GLU A 365 18.46 -5.83 -17.51
CA GLU A 365 19.42 -4.99 -16.79
C GLU A 365 20.64 -4.74 -17.67
N ALA A 366 20.95 -3.47 -17.90
CA ALA A 366 22.08 -3.05 -18.72
C ALA A 366 23.26 -2.65 -17.85
N GLU A 367 23.34 -1.38 -17.47
CA GLU A 367 24.46 -0.80 -16.74
C GLU A 367 24.11 -0.60 -15.26
N LYS A 368 25.09 -0.82 -14.39
CA LYS A 368 25.00 -0.53 -12.96
C LYS A 368 26.13 0.38 -12.55
N GLU A 369 25.80 1.47 -11.88
CA GLU A 369 26.79 2.39 -11.35
C GLU A 369 26.56 2.64 -9.86
N PRO A 370 27.59 2.54 -9.01
CA PRO A 370 27.45 2.89 -7.61
C PRO A 370 27.15 4.39 -7.47
N ARG A 371 26.17 4.69 -6.63
CA ARG A 371 25.78 6.04 -6.21
C ARG A 371 25.85 6.11 -4.71
N VAL A 372 26.47 7.19 -4.25
CA VAL A 372 26.59 7.49 -2.83
C VAL A 372 25.61 8.61 -2.51
N LEU A 373 24.66 8.33 -1.62
CA LEU A 373 23.61 9.26 -1.26
C LEU A 373 23.96 10.01 0.03
N MET A 374 23.24 11.11 0.27
CA MET A 374 23.26 11.78 1.57
C MET A 374 22.88 10.79 2.67
N SER A 375 23.51 10.93 3.82
CA SER A 375 23.10 10.24 5.04
C SER A 375 21.72 10.71 5.50
N GLY A 376 21.00 9.88 6.25
CA GLY A 376 19.71 10.28 6.81
C GLY A 376 19.82 11.50 7.74
N GLU A 377 20.93 11.68 8.45
CA GLU A 377 21.16 12.88 9.27
C GLU A 377 21.23 14.16 8.42
N GLU A 378 21.88 14.09 7.25
CA GLU A 378 21.92 15.21 6.30
C GLU A 378 20.56 15.49 5.68
N VAL A 379 19.78 14.45 5.38
CA VAL A 379 18.41 14.55 4.88
C VAL A 379 17.50 15.25 5.88
N LEU A 380 17.49 14.80 7.14
CA LEU A 380 16.71 15.42 8.22
C LEU A 380 17.13 16.88 8.42
N LYS A 381 18.44 17.16 8.40
CA LYS A 381 18.97 18.53 8.53
C LYS A 381 18.61 19.43 7.35
N ALA A 382 18.52 18.89 6.14
CA ALA A 382 18.08 19.65 4.97
C ALA A 382 16.60 20.02 5.09
N LEU A 383 15.76 19.05 5.45
CA LEU A 383 14.33 19.25 5.61
C LEU A 383 14.00 20.22 6.76
N SER A 384 14.67 20.11 7.92
CA SER A 384 14.38 20.93 9.10
C SER A 384 14.61 22.44 8.95
N GLN A 385 15.14 22.89 7.81
CA GLN A 385 15.28 24.30 7.46
C GLN A 385 13.97 24.94 6.96
N GLY A 386 12.94 24.13 6.67
CA GLY A 386 11.63 24.59 6.21
C GLY A 386 10.76 25.26 7.29
N ASP A 387 9.59 25.77 6.88
CA ASP A 387 8.63 26.33 7.83
C ASP A 387 7.97 25.21 8.66
N LYS A 388 7.75 25.46 9.96
CA LYS A 388 7.15 24.47 10.87
C LYS A 388 5.82 23.89 10.38
N LYS A 389 5.00 24.68 9.69
CA LYS A 389 3.73 24.17 9.14
C LYS A 389 3.96 23.21 7.99
N GLU A 390 4.95 23.48 7.14
CA GLU A 390 5.34 22.58 6.05
C GLU A 390 5.91 21.28 6.60
N LEU A 391 6.80 21.36 7.60
CA LEU A 391 7.36 20.19 8.26
C LEU A 391 6.29 19.27 8.86
N ALA A 392 5.23 19.84 9.45
CA ALA A 392 4.13 19.06 10.00
C ALA A 392 3.31 18.31 8.94
N THR A 393 3.37 18.69 7.66
CA THR A 393 2.70 17.98 6.56
C THR A 393 3.48 16.78 6.05
N ILE A 394 4.75 16.66 6.42
CA ILE A 394 5.60 15.53 6.02
C ILE A 394 5.15 14.30 6.82
N THR A 395 4.82 13.23 6.10
CA THR A 395 4.33 11.98 6.69
C THR A 395 5.31 10.84 6.54
N ASP A 396 6.25 10.93 5.60
CA ASP A 396 7.24 9.87 5.36
C ASP A 396 8.49 10.40 4.65
N ILE A 397 9.61 9.71 4.81
CA ILE A 397 10.88 9.93 4.13
C ILE A 397 11.48 8.56 3.77
N THR A 398 11.74 8.33 2.49
CA THR A 398 12.24 7.05 1.99
C THR A 398 13.28 7.22 0.90
N LEU A 399 14.09 6.18 0.72
CA LEU A 399 14.85 5.98 -0.51
C LEU A 399 13.92 5.44 -1.58
N ALA A 400 14.09 5.92 -2.81
CA ALA A 400 13.34 5.50 -3.97
C ALA A 400 14.22 5.61 -5.22
N TYR A 401 13.80 5.02 -6.33
CA TYR A 401 14.38 5.27 -7.63
C TYR A 401 13.60 6.36 -8.37
N THR A 402 14.31 7.35 -8.90
CA THR A 402 13.77 8.27 -9.92
C THR A 402 13.96 7.64 -11.28
N LEU A 403 12.85 7.30 -11.95
CA LEU A 403 12.86 6.82 -13.32
C LEU A 403 12.90 8.00 -14.31
N THR A 404 13.93 7.99 -15.15
CA THR A 404 14.06 8.88 -16.31
C THR A 404 14.28 8.05 -17.57
N ARG A 405 13.75 8.52 -18.71
CA ARG A 405 13.97 7.85 -20.00
C ARG A 405 15.06 8.58 -20.76
N ARG A 406 16.06 7.84 -21.25
CA ARG A 406 17.02 8.36 -22.24
C ARG A 406 16.43 8.14 -23.62
N GLU A 407 15.73 9.15 -24.13
CA GLU A 407 15.30 9.16 -25.53
C GLU A 407 16.50 9.51 -26.41
N GLY A 408 17.03 8.52 -27.13
CA GLY A 408 18.04 8.71 -28.17
C GLY A 408 17.50 8.34 -29.56
N ASP A 409 18.31 8.51 -30.61
CA ASP A 409 18.00 8.11 -32.01
C ASP A 409 17.83 6.58 -32.20
N SER A 410 17.91 5.80 -31.12
CA SER A 410 17.81 4.34 -31.12
C SER A 410 16.35 3.89 -31.03
N VAL A 411 16.02 2.78 -31.69
CA VAL A 411 14.70 2.12 -31.65
C VAL A 411 14.36 1.58 -30.24
N VAL A 412 15.37 1.42 -29.37
CA VAL A 412 15.26 0.86 -28.02
C VAL A 412 15.17 1.99 -27.00
N THR A 413 14.11 1.98 -26.17
CA THR A 413 13.97 2.92 -25.05
C THR A 413 14.73 2.38 -23.84
N VAL A 414 15.68 3.15 -23.33
CA VAL A 414 16.41 2.82 -22.10
C VAL A 414 15.89 3.70 -20.97
N ALA A 415 15.50 3.08 -19.87
CA ALA A 415 15.12 3.75 -18.62
C ALA A 415 16.27 3.68 -17.62
N VAL A 416 16.49 4.78 -16.92
CA VAL A 416 17.51 4.96 -15.89
C VAL A 416 16.82 5.09 -14.56
N PHE A 417 17.25 4.30 -13.59
CA PHE A 417 16.75 4.32 -12.23
C PHE A 417 17.84 4.87 -11.33
N GLU A 418 17.79 6.18 -11.09
CA GLU A 418 18.75 6.85 -10.20
C GLU A 418 18.21 6.83 -8.76
N PRO A 419 18.94 6.29 -7.78
CA PRO A 419 18.48 6.25 -6.41
C PRO A 419 18.51 7.67 -5.81
N ALA A 420 17.46 8.05 -5.08
CA ALA A 420 17.34 9.36 -4.47
C ALA A 420 16.50 9.31 -3.18
N TRP A 421 16.63 10.34 -2.36
CA TRP A 421 15.78 10.54 -1.19
C TRP A 421 14.48 11.23 -1.61
N TYR A 422 13.36 10.72 -1.11
CA TYR A 422 12.03 11.27 -1.30
C TYR A 422 11.37 11.53 0.03
N PHE A 423 10.55 12.58 0.10
CA PHE A 423 9.65 12.82 1.22
C PHE A 423 8.20 12.89 0.74
N LYS A 424 7.28 12.42 1.57
CA LYS A 424 5.83 12.47 1.31
C LYS A 424 5.23 13.61 2.10
N ALA A 425 4.61 14.56 1.41
CA ALA A 425 3.87 15.66 2.03
C ALA A 425 2.51 15.81 1.35
N ASN A 426 1.45 15.98 2.14
CA ASN A 426 0.06 16.10 1.63
C ASN A 426 -0.34 14.98 0.65
N GLY A 427 0.16 13.76 0.88
CA GLY A 427 -0.12 12.59 0.04
C GLY A 427 0.76 12.43 -1.20
N SER A 428 1.60 13.41 -1.55
CA SER A 428 2.46 13.38 -2.74
C SER A 428 3.92 13.17 -2.38
N TRP A 429 4.60 12.31 -3.15
CA TRP A 429 6.05 12.10 -3.06
C TRP A 429 6.80 13.16 -3.83
N THR A 430 7.84 13.73 -3.22
CA THR A 430 8.72 14.74 -3.83
C THR A 430 10.17 14.35 -3.62
N GLU A 431 10.96 14.41 -4.69
CA GLU A 431 12.41 14.17 -4.64
C GLU A 431 13.10 15.29 -3.85
N LEU A 432 14.02 14.92 -2.97
CA LEU A 432 14.89 15.85 -2.27
C LEU A 432 16.08 16.21 -3.17
N THR A 433 15.91 17.25 -3.98
CA THR A 433 16.96 17.74 -4.88
C THR A 433 18.03 18.56 -4.14
N SER A 434 19.22 18.67 -4.73
CA SER A 434 20.32 19.50 -4.21
C SER A 434 19.97 20.99 -4.06
N GLU A 435 18.98 21.47 -4.82
CA GLU A 435 18.47 22.85 -4.72
C GLU A 435 17.69 23.08 -3.42
N LEU A 436 16.97 22.06 -2.94
CA LEU A 436 16.24 22.07 -1.67
C LEU A 436 17.18 21.93 -0.45
N THR A 437 18.41 21.44 -0.64
CA THR A 437 19.39 21.26 0.44
C THR A 437 20.29 22.47 0.66
N GLY A 438 20.06 23.59 -0.06
CA GLY A 438 20.75 24.87 0.17
C GLY A 438 22.26 24.83 -0.11
N GLY A 439 22.74 23.86 -0.88
CA GLY A 439 24.13 23.77 -1.30
C GLY A 439 24.44 24.77 -2.42
N ARG A 440 25.01 25.94 -2.08
CA ARG A 440 25.80 26.70 -3.07
C ARG A 440 26.94 25.79 -3.52
N GLU A 441 26.88 25.27 -4.74
CA GLU A 441 28.09 24.90 -5.47
C GLU A 441 28.93 26.18 -5.63
N LEU A 442 29.89 26.38 -4.74
CA LEU A 442 31.07 27.16 -5.07
C LEU A 442 31.92 26.30 -5.99
N GLY A 443 31.58 26.31 -7.28
CA GLY A 443 32.53 25.97 -8.32
C GLY A 443 33.75 26.88 -8.16
N LEU A 444 34.88 26.30 -7.79
CA LEU A 444 36.17 26.93 -7.96
C LEU A 444 36.61 26.60 -9.39
N GLU A 445 36.54 27.60 -10.25
CA GLU A 445 37.47 27.74 -11.38
C GLU A 445 38.92 27.86 -10.88
#